data_AF-A0A7H8JQI8-F1
#
_entry.id   AF-A0A7H8JQI8-F1
#
_cell.length_a   1.000
_cell.length_b   1.000
_cell.length_c   1.000
_cell.angle_alpha   90.00
_cell.angle_beta   90.00
_cell.angle_gamma   90.00
#
_symmetry.space_group_name_H-M   'P 1'
#
loop_
_entity.id
_entity.type
_entity.pdbx_description
1 polymer ?
#
loop_
_entity_poly.entity_id
_entity_poly.type
_entity_poly.pdbx_seq_one_letter_code
_entity_poly.pdbx_strand_id
1 'polypeptide(L)'
;MITFDELVSIGRDTQATDLNKRCLICEVEPGTPCTESCDKRGEAAARRVRDLVKNLPGAQFEELLAVAREREASDDETPGFFWAWSAVDEEATARGLGRPRPSAWEYLRDLWA
;
A
#
# COMPACT_ATOMS: atom_id res chain seq x y z
N MET A 1 -14.43 0.78 12.36
CA MET A 1 -13.18 0.04 12.11
C MET A 1 -12.94 0.10 10.62
N ILE A 2 -11.73 0.47 10.18
CA ILE A 2 -11.42 0.44 8.75
C ILE A 2 -11.19 -1.02 8.32
N THR A 3 -11.81 -1.40 7.21
CA THR A 3 -11.69 -2.73 6.61
C THR A 3 -10.54 -2.75 5.61
N PHE A 4 -10.10 -3.95 5.25
CA PHE A 4 -9.07 -4.10 4.23
C PHE A 4 -9.57 -3.62 2.85
N ASP A 5 -10.84 -3.87 2.50
CA ASP A 5 -11.46 -3.36 1.26
C ASP A 5 -11.49 -1.83 1.18
N GLU A 6 -11.71 -1.16 2.31
CA GLU A 6 -11.63 0.30 2.37
C GLU A 6 -10.19 0.79 2.12
N LEU A 7 -9.17 0.09 2.64
CA LEU A 7 -7.76 0.41 2.34
C LEU A 7 -7.43 0.19 0.85
N VAL A 8 -7.92 -0.90 0.25
CA VAL A 8 -7.77 -1.18 -1.18
C VAL A 8 -8.44 -0.08 -2.01
N SER A 9 -9.65 0.32 -1.64
CA SER A 9 -10.39 1.41 -2.31
C SER A 9 -9.65 2.74 -2.19
N ILE A 10 -9.10 3.06 -1.01
CA ILE A 10 -8.29 4.27 -0.82
C ILE A 10 -7.02 4.20 -1.67
N GLY A 11 -6.35 3.05 -1.73
CA GLY A 11 -5.19 2.82 -2.58
C GLY A 11 -5.49 3.04 -4.06
N ARG A 12 -6.64 2.54 -4.53
CA ARG A 12 -7.12 2.69 -5.91
C ARG A 12 -7.51 4.13 -6.25
N ASP A 13 -8.28 4.77 -5.38
CA ASP A 13 -8.93 6.06 -5.66
C ASP A 13 -7.97 7.25 -5.40
N THR A 14 -6.89 7.03 -4.66
CA THR A 14 -5.87 8.06 -4.43
C THR A 14 -4.99 8.21 -5.67
N GLN A 15 -5.31 9.21 -6.50
CA GLN A 15 -4.48 9.54 -7.65
C GLN A 15 -3.08 10.02 -7.27
N ALA A 16 -2.14 9.84 -8.19
CA ALA A 16 -0.79 10.37 -8.03
C ALA A 16 -0.80 11.90 -7.98
N THR A 17 -0.17 12.45 -6.96
CA THR A 17 -0.01 13.90 -6.78
C THR A 17 0.91 14.55 -7.80
N ASP A 18 1.77 13.78 -8.46
CA ASP A 18 2.72 14.29 -9.45
C ASP A 18 2.77 13.36 -10.65
N LEU A 19 2.23 13.85 -11.79
CA LEU A 19 2.30 13.12 -13.04
C LEU A 19 3.67 13.26 -13.73
N ASN A 20 4.51 14.20 -13.31
CA ASN A 20 5.77 14.56 -13.96
C ASN A 20 6.96 13.73 -13.46
N LYS A 21 6.73 12.79 -12.55
CA LYS A 21 7.75 11.83 -12.10
C LYS A 21 7.42 10.43 -12.61
N ARG A 22 8.47 9.68 -12.92
CA ARG A 22 8.38 8.27 -13.27
C ARG A 22 7.71 7.51 -12.13
N CYS A 23 6.76 6.64 -12.44
CA CYS A 23 6.19 5.77 -11.41
C CYS A 23 7.25 4.79 -10.94
N LEU A 24 7.47 4.64 -9.64
CA LEU A 24 8.56 3.77 -9.16
C LEU A 24 8.22 2.28 -9.10
N ILE A 25 6.95 1.91 -9.20
CA ILE A 25 6.54 0.49 -9.17
C ILE A 25 6.40 -0.04 -10.60
N CYS A 26 5.68 0.66 -11.47
CA CYS A 26 5.49 0.24 -12.86
C CYS A 26 6.44 0.92 -13.85
N GLU A 27 7.30 1.81 -13.37
CA GLU A 27 8.34 2.46 -14.18
C GLU A 27 7.82 3.25 -15.40
N VAL A 28 6.52 3.58 -15.44
CA VAL A 28 5.93 4.35 -16.54
C VAL A 28 6.47 5.77 -16.58
N GLU A 29 6.65 6.28 -17.80
CA GLU A 29 7.21 7.60 -18.06
C GLU A 29 6.35 8.73 -17.47
N PRO A 30 6.98 9.84 -17.03
CA PRO A 30 6.29 11.09 -16.72
C PRO A 30 5.24 11.49 -17.77
N GLY A 31 4.10 11.98 -17.32
CA GLY A 31 2.98 12.38 -18.16
C GLY A 31 2.04 11.23 -18.56
N THR A 32 2.44 9.97 -18.34
CA THR A 32 1.55 8.83 -18.55
C THR A 32 0.48 8.82 -17.44
N PRO A 33 -0.82 8.98 -17.76
CA PRO A 33 -1.87 8.88 -16.75
C PRO A 33 -1.92 7.46 -16.19
N CYS A 34 -2.26 7.32 -14.91
CA CYS A 34 -2.68 6.02 -14.41
C CYS A 34 -4.00 5.66 -15.06
N THR A 35 -4.10 4.43 -15.55
CA THR A 35 -5.41 3.82 -15.76
C THR A 35 -6.05 3.59 -14.39
N GLU A 36 -7.39 3.59 -14.32
CA GLU A 36 -8.12 3.24 -13.09
C GLU A 36 -7.75 1.84 -12.55
N SER A 37 -7.15 1.01 -13.40
CA SER A 37 -6.62 -0.32 -13.09
C SER A 37 -5.17 -0.34 -12.59
N CYS A 38 -4.48 0.80 -12.51
CA CYS A 38 -3.06 0.84 -12.12
C CYS A 38 -2.93 0.88 -10.59
N ASP A 39 -2.72 -0.28 -9.97
CA ASP A 39 -2.37 -0.44 -8.55
C ASP A 39 -0.95 0.04 -8.20
N LYS A 40 -0.20 0.50 -9.20
CA LYS A 40 1.25 0.69 -9.14
C LYS A 40 1.69 2.13 -8.92
N ARG A 41 0.80 3.13 -8.98
CA ARG A 41 1.20 4.52 -8.68
C ARG A 41 0.58 5.06 -7.40
N GLY A 42 1.39 5.78 -6.61
CA GLY A 42 0.86 6.67 -5.59
C GLY A 42 1.72 6.75 -4.34
N GLU A 43 2.69 7.66 -4.33
CA GLU A 43 3.29 8.13 -3.07
C GLU A 43 2.19 8.69 -2.13
N ALA A 44 1.17 9.35 -2.70
CA ALA A 44 -0.01 9.81 -1.97
C ALA A 44 -0.90 8.65 -1.47
N ALA A 45 -1.13 7.63 -2.31
CA ALA A 45 -1.90 6.44 -1.94
C ALA A 45 -1.20 5.68 -0.80
N ALA A 46 0.09 5.41 -0.96
CA ALA A 46 0.94 4.76 0.04
C ALA A 46 0.93 5.54 1.36
N ARG A 47 1.15 6.87 1.33
CA ARG A 47 1.10 7.70 2.55
C ARG A 47 -0.26 7.61 3.24
N ARG A 48 -1.35 7.73 2.49
CA ARG A 48 -2.71 7.76 3.04
C ARG A 48 -3.10 6.43 3.68
N VAL A 49 -2.85 5.31 3.01
CA VAL A 49 -3.11 3.96 3.55
C VAL A 49 -2.25 3.73 4.80
N ARG A 50 -0.96 4.06 4.75
CA ARG A 50 -0.04 3.87 5.87
C ARG A 50 -0.44 4.64 7.11
N ASP A 51 -0.80 5.91 6.96
CA ASP A 51 -1.14 6.75 8.10
C ASP A 51 -2.44 6.25 8.78
N LEU A 52 -3.36 5.63 8.03
CA LEU A 52 -4.53 4.96 8.60
C LEU A 52 -4.14 3.71 9.39
N VAL A 53 -3.32 2.84 8.81
CA VAL A 53 -2.89 1.57 9.41
C VAL A 53 -2.08 1.79 10.70
N LYS A 54 -1.11 2.72 10.68
CA LYS A 54 -0.26 3.05 11.84
C LYS A 54 -1.04 3.45 13.08
N ASN A 55 -2.17 4.14 12.88
CA ASN A 55 -2.99 4.67 13.97
C ASN A 55 -4.01 3.64 14.52
N LEU A 56 -4.02 2.41 14.02
CA LEU A 56 -4.97 1.39 14.49
C LEU A 56 -4.56 0.80 15.85
N PRO A 57 -5.52 0.66 16.79
CA PRO A 57 -5.34 -0.11 18.02
C PRO A 57 -4.92 -1.56 17.74
N GLY A 58 -4.19 -2.18 18.67
CA GLY A 58 -3.61 -3.53 18.53
C GLY A 58 -4.62 -4.58 18.04
N ALA A 59 -5.74 -4.77 18.73
CA ALA A 59 -6.76 -5.75 18.36
C ALA A 59 -7.34 -5.51 16.95
N GLN A 60 -7.61 -4.25 16.58
CA GLN A 60 -8.13 -3.91 15.26
C GLN A 60 -7.09 -4.15 14.16
N PHE A 61 -5.82 -3.90 14.46
CA PHE A 61 -4.73 -4.17 13.53
C PHE A 61 -4.54 -5.67 13.31
N GLU A 62 -4.64 -6.49 14.36
CA GLU A 62 -4.53 -7.95 14.24
C GLU A 62 -5.66 -8.54 13.38
N GLU A 63 -6.91 -8.07 13.56
CA GLU A 63 -8.04 -8.44 12.69
C GLU A 63 -7.79 -8.05 11.24
N LEU A 64 -7.31 -6.82 11.00
CA LEU A 64 -6.95 -6.34 9.67
C LEU A 64 -5.82 -7.18 9.04
N LEU A 65 -4.80 -7.53 9.82
CA LEU A 65 -3.66 -8.35 9.39
C LEU A 65 -4.09 -9.76 8.98
N ALA A 66 -5.05 -10.37 9.69
CA ALA A 66 -5.59 -11.67 9.34
C ALA A 66 -6.25 -11.64 7.95
N VAL A 67 -7.10 -10.65 7.68
CA VAL A 67 -7.75 -10.46 6.37
C VAL A 67 -6.73 -10.18 5.27
N ALA A 68 -5.74 -9.32 5.55
CA ALA A 68 -4.69 -8.99 4.59
C ALA A 68 -3.90 -10.24 4.14
N ARG A 69 -3.56 -11.13 5.09
CA ARG A 69 -2.85 -12.39 4.81
C ARG A 69 -3.69 -13.39 4.01
N GLU A 70 -4.98 -13.47 4.29
CA GLU A 70 -5.89 -14.34 3.54
C GLU A 70 -5.98 -13.93 2.07
N ARG A 71 -6.07 -12.61 1.82
CA ARG A 71 -6.10 -12.08 0.46
C ARG A 71 -4.76 -12.21 -0.27
N GLU A 72 -3.65 -11.99 0.42
CA GLU A 72 -2.33 -12.24 -0.16
C GLU A 72 -2.15 -13.72 -0.54
N ALA A 73 -2.60 -14.65 0.31
CA ALA A 73 -2.56 -16.08 -0.01
C ALA A 73 -3.46 -16.47 -1.21
N SER A 74 -4.38 -15.59 -1.60
CA SER A 74 -5.27 -15.77 -2.74
C SER A 74 -4.77 -15.07 -4.02
N ASP A 75 -3.54 -14.51 -3.99
CA ASP A 75 -2.95 -13.73 -5.09
C ASP A 75 -3.90 -12.63 -5.59
N ASP A 76 -4.43 -11.83 -4.68
CA ASP A 76 -5.43 -10.82 -5.00
C ASP A 76 -4.86 -9.67 -5.85
N GLU A 77 -5.26 -9.62 -7.12
CA GLU A 77 -4.81 -8.60 -8.08
C GLU A 77 -5.72 -7.35 -8.12
N THR A 78 -6.59 -7.14 -7.12
CA THR A 78 -7.50 -5.98 -7.10
C THR A 78 -6.70 -4.68 -7.15
N PRO A 79 -7.07 -3.71 -8.02
CA PRO A 79 -6.43 -2.41 -8.04
C PRO A 79 -6.40 -1.75 -6.66
N GLY A 80 -5.21 -1.35 -6.19
CA GLY A 80 -5.00 -0.79 -4.86
C GLY A 80 -4.62 -1.80 -3.78
N PHE A 81 -4.69 -3.10 -4.05
CA PHE A 81 -4.29 -4.18 -3.15
C PHE A 81 -2.84 -4.03 -2.69
N PHE A 82 -1.92 -3.82 -3.64
CA PHE A 82 -0.50 -3.66 -3.34
C PHE A 82 -0.22 -2.62 -2.24
N TRP A 83 -0.90 -1.47 -2.29
CA TRP A 83 -0.76 -0.41 -1.29
C TRP A 83 -1.30 -0.84 0.08
N ALA A 84 -2.50 -1.42 0.10
CA ALA A 84 -3.15 -1.91 1.32
C ALA A 84 -2.29 -2.99 2.01
N TRP A 85 -1.87 -4.00 1.24
CA TRP A 85 -1.04 -5.09 1.72
C TRP A 85 0.30 -4.57 2.26
N SER A 86 1.03 -3.79 1.46
CA SER A 86 2.36 -3.32 1.84
C SER A 86 2.33 -2.40 3.07
N ALA A 87 1.28 -1.59 3.26
CA ALA A 87 1.11 -0.81 4.49
C ALA A 87 0.86 -1.68 5.73
N VAL A 88 0.06 -2.75 5.58
CA VAL A 88 -0.25 -3.69 6.67
C VAL A 88 0.95 -4.58 7.01
N ASP A 89 1.66 -5.12 6.02
CA ASP A 89 2.82 -5.99 6.24
C ASP A 89 3.98 -5.24 6.94
N GLU A 90 4.18 -3.97 6.59
CA GLU A 90 5.20 -3.16 7.24
C GLU A 90 4.84 -2.80 8.68
N GLU A 91 3.60 -2.42 8.94
CA GLU A 91 3.15 -2.18 10.31
C GLU A 91 3.22 -3.47 11.13
N ALA A 92 2.91 -4.63 10.52
CA ALA A 92 3.05 -5.92 11.18
C ALA A 92 4.51 -6.18 11.55
N THR A 93 5.44 -5.88 10.66
CA THR A 93 6.88 -5.98 10.92
C THR A 93 7.31 -5.03 12.03
N ALA A 94 6.87 -3.78 12.01
CA ALA A 94 7.17 -2.78 13.05
C ALA A 94 6.61 -3.17 14.43
N ARG A 95 5.49 -3.88 14.46
CA ARG A 95 4.87 -4.43 15.69
C ARG A 95 5.43 -5.79 16.12
N GLY A 96 6.36 -6.38 15.36
CA GLY A 96 6.94 -7.70 15.65
C GLY A 96 6.02 -8.89 15.32
N LEU A 97 4.98 -8.66 14.52
CA LEU A 97 4.00 -9.65 14.06
C LEU A 97 4.30 -10.17 12.63
N GLY A 98 5.19 -9.49 11.90
CA GLY A 98 5.61 -9.80 10.54
C GLY A 98 6.96 -10.52 10.47
N ARG A 99 7.33 -10.99 9.27
CA ARG A 99 8.69 -11.46 9.01
C ARG A 99 9.59 -10.26 8.74
N PRO A 100 10.86 -10.25 9.18
CA PRO A 100 11.79 -9.22 8.77
C PRO A 100 11.97 -9.29 7.25
N ARG A 101 11.53 -8.24 6.58
CA ARG A 101 11.67 -8.04 5.13
C ARG A 101 12.22 -6.62 4.92
N PRO A 102 13.04 -6.39 3.88
CA PRO A 102 13.31 -5.02 3.44
C PRO A 102 11.97 -4.34 3.20
N SER A 103 11.75 -3.19 3.81
CA SER A 103 10.53 -2.42 3.59
C SER A 103 10.45 -2.08 2.11
N ALA A 104 9.34 -2.45 1.45
CA ALA A 104 9.08 -2.01 0.09
C ALA A 104 9.10 -0.47 0.05
N TRP A 105 8.71 0.20 1.14
CA TRP A 105 8.81 1.65 1.31
C TRP A 105 10.23 2.18 1.49
N GLU A 106 11.19 1.46 2.08
CA GLU A 106 12.59 1.89 2.15
C GLU A 106 13.23 1.91 0.75
N TYR A 107 12.96 0.89 -0.05
CA TYR A 107 13.35 0.87 -1.46
C TYR A 107 12.70 2.04 -2.23
N LEU A 108 11.42 2.32 -1.97
CA LEU A 108 10.70 3.42 -2.63
C LEU A 108 11.11 4.80 -2.12
N ARG A 109 11.45 4.95 -0.83
CA ARG A 109 11.93 6.19 -0.22
C ARG A 109 13.26 6.62 -0.83
N ASP A 110 14.19 5.69 -1.01
CA ASP A 110 15.51 6.00 -1.57
C ASP A 110 15.45 6.36 -3.06
N LEU A 111 14.40 5.91 -3.75
CA LEU A 111 14.05 6.32 -5.11
C LEU A 111 13.25 7.65 -5.18
N TRP A 112 12.68 8.11 -4.07
CA TRP A 112 11.92 9.37 -3.95
C TRP A 112 12.74 10.55 -3.40
N ALA A 113 13.93 10.30 -2.85
CA ALA A 113 14.89 11.29 -2.36
C ALA A 113 15.64 11.99 -3.50
#